data_AF-A0A075FVB7-F1
#
_entry.id   AF-A0A075FVB7-F1
#
_cell.length_a   1.000
_cell.length_b   1.000
_cell.length_c   1.000
_cell.angle_alpha   90.00
_cell.angle_beta   90.00
_cell.angle_gamma   90.00
#
_symmetry.space_group_name_H-M   'P 1'
#
loop_
_entity.id
_entity.type
_entity.pdbx_description
1 polymer ?
#
loop_
_entity_poly.entity_id
_entity_poly.type
_entity_poly.pdbx_seq_one_letter_code
_entity_poly.pdbx_strand_id
1 'polypeptide(L)'
;MKVFSTLPTPQDFIDTGLALGIGFMAIGGCGETVQRRQREAEDLNSSEEAITAVIEFLTAFVLFLIIVTAFLSLSGLMLGPNHPKSDQLDEYALQSVQRLTSDSGYFIPFDSNGDRDIANGTADWHLLNASTLLLGDLQPGLSGSYGRLDTSRLTALSNVTQDQFIRGLGLPDWSSVNLTVSVVESDDSGRIGILLFQDGANRTSAGNSATTNRLMVADGETLQITFEVHDAGRTPTDLKITEFMVEPTVGFPEWVELYNPDGFATNLTGWGLGRTTEGGVHSLIGDGALGGGRVLLCSGKPASQENLGADVVLDLGTSGVLGRGAVDGLRNYTDTLQLTWNAPGSSESQIISNVPWDQSWAIIGDQALDWNGGNSDNSTSWDRLSGGTPGAF
;
A
#
# COMPACT_ATOMS: atom_id res chain seq x y z
N MET A 1 50.26 -3.56 22.23
CA MET A 1 51.32 -4.40 21.64
C MET A 1 51.70 -3.75 20.31
N LYS A 2 52.90 -3.15 20.24
CA LYS A 2 53.54 -2.65 19.01
C LYS A 2 53.74 -3.86 18.05
N VAL A 3 53.84 -3.75 16.72
CA VAL A 3 54.85 -3.04 15.93
C VAL A 3 54.42 -3.06 14.44
N PHE A 4 54.55 -1.90 13.79
CA PHE A 4 54.68 -1.70 12.33
C PHE A 4 56.11 -2.00 11.87
N SER A 5 56.32 -2.53 10.66
CA SER A 5 57.46 -2.29 9.73
C SER A 5 57.74 -3.55 8.89
N THR A 6 58.15 -3.58 7.62
CA THR A 6 58.53 -2.60 6.58
C THR A 6 58.85 -3.43 5.32
N LEU A 7 58.59 -2.88 4.13
CA LEU A 7 59.14 -3.27 2.81
C LEU A 7 60.69 -3.28 2.83
N PRO A 8 61.41 -4.03 1.94
CA PRO A 8 61.62 -3.59 0.55
C PRO A 8 61.86 -4.70 -0.53
N THR A 9 61.60 -4.34 -1.79
CA THR A 9 62.21 -4.87 -3.04
C THR A 9 63.67 -4.39 -3.15
N PRO A 10 64.63 -4.99 -3.91
CA PRO A 10 64.54 -5.20 -5.38
C PRO A 10 65.46 -6.29 -6.00
N GLN A 11 65.42 -6.34 -7.34
CA GLN A 11 66.54 -6.67 -8.26
C GLN A 11 66.78 -8.14 -8.69
N ASP A 12 66.57 -8.35 -10.00
CA ASP A 12 67.35 -9.10 -11.00
C ASP A 12 67.90 -10.51 -10.70
N PHE A 13 67.55 -11.47 -11.58
CA PHE A 13 68.48 -12.51 -12.01
C PHE A 13 68.33 -12.81 -13.50
N ILE A 14 69.43 -12.57 -14.20
CA ILE A 14 69.83 -13.01 -15.55
C ILE A 14 70.36 -14.45 -15.44
N ASP A 15 70.12 -15.32 -16.43
CA ASP A 15 71.18 -16.09 -17.11
C ASP A 15 70.63 -17.20 -18.02
N THR A 16 71.08 -17.21 -19.28
CA THR A 16 72.13 -18.14 -19.75
C THR A 16 72.27 -18.06 -21.27
N GLY A 17 73.51 -18.00 -21.76
CA GLY A 17 73.79 -18.33 -23.17
C GLY A 17 75.00 -17.67 -23.81
N LEU A 18 76.20 -18.06 -23.37
CA LEU A 18 77.51 -17.86 -24.01
C LEU A 18 77.50 -17.86 -25.55
N ALA A 19 78.33 -17.01 -26.19
CA ALA A 19 79.68 -17.41 -26.65
C ALA A 19 80.34 -16.37 -27.59
N LEU A 20 81.50 -15.87 -27.16
CA LEU A 20 82.79 -15.73 -27.88
C LEU A 20 82.86 -15.23 -29.34
N GLY A 21 83.72 -14.23 -29.56
CA GLY A 21 84.51 -14.16 -30.80
C GLY A 21 85.20 -12.83 -31.10
N ILE A 22 86.27 -12.54 -30.38
CA ILE A 22 87.29 -11.50 -30.60
C ILE A 22 87.81 -11.51 -32.06
N GLY A 23 88.09 -10.35 -32.68
CA GLY A 23 88.92 -10.32 -33.89
C GLY A 23 89.13 -8.97 -34.63
N PHE A 24 90.13 -8.20 -34.18
CA PHE A 24 91.08 -7.34 -34.93
C PHE A 24 90.72 -6.64 -36.27
N MET A 25 90.86 -5.29 -36.23
CA MET A 25 91.80 -4.45 -37.02
C MET A 25 91.78 -4.49 -38.57
N ALA A 26 91.40 -3.39 -39.21
CA ALA A 26 92.30 -2.50 -39.97
C ALA A 26 91.56 -1.69 -41.06
N ILE A 27 91.67 -0.36 -40.94
CA ILE A 27 92.04 0.62 -41.98
C ILE A 27 91.53 0.39 -43.42
N GLY A 28 90.59 1.26 -43.82
CA GLY A 28 90.78 2.10 -45.01
C GLY A 28 90.05 1.70 -46.29
N GLY A 29 89.45 2.71 -46.92
CA GLY A 29 89.43 2.78 -48.38
C GLY A 29 88.07 2.77 -49.06
N CYS A 30 87.45 3.95 -49.13
CA CYS A 30 86.91 4.49 -50.37
C CYS A 30 85.88 3.62 -51.14
N GLY A 31 84.63 3.64 -50.68
CA GLY A 31 83.47 3.13 -51.43
C GLY A 31 82.09 3.57 -50.92
N GLU A 32 82.04 4.56 -50.01
CA GLU A 32 80.82 4.83 -49.22
C GLU A 32 79.76 5.72 -49.89
N THR A 33 80.01 6.38 -51.02
CA THR A 33 79.09 7.45 -51.45
C THR A 33 77.89 7.00 -52.28
N VAL A 34 77.86 5.75 -52.79
CA VAL A 34 76.73 5.23 -53.59
C VAL A 34 75.88 4.20 -52.84
N GLN A 35 76.49 3.31 -52.04
CA GLN A 35 75.71 2.37 -51.20
C GLN A 35 75.07 3.03 -49.97
N ARG A 36 75.62 4.15 -49.48
CA ARG A 36 75.08 4.86 -48.32
C ARG A 36 73.78 5.61 -48.63
N ARG A 37 73.61 6.13 -49.84
CA ARG A 37 72.32 6.72 -50.28
C ARG A 37 71.22 5.67 -50.50
N GLN A 38 71.57 4.45 -50.92
CA GLN A 38 70.59 3.37 -51.08
C GLN A 38 70.18 2.77 -49.73
N ARG A 39 71.12 2.60 -48.78
CA ARG A 39 70.81 2.18 -47.41
C ARG A 39 70.05 3.24 -46.61
N GLU A 40 70.39 4.53 -46.74
CA GLU A 40 69.63 5.61 -46.07
C GLU A 40 68.20 5.73 -46.64
N ALA A 41 67.97 5.45 -47.92
CA ALA A 41 66.63 5.42 -48.51
C ALA A 41 65.81 4.17 -48.10
N GLU A 42 66.44 3.01 -47.92
CA GLU A 42 65.78 1.80 -47.39
C GLU A 42 65.48 1.90 -45.88
N ASP A 43 66.35 2.54 -45.08
CA ASP A 43 66.09 2.82 -43.65
C ASP A 43 65.00 3.90 -43.46
N LEU A 44 64.89 4.86 -44.37
CA LEU A 44 63.81 5.84 -44.36
C LEU A 44 62.46 5.21 -44.73
N ASN A 45 62.41 4.31 -45.72
CA ASN A 45 61.19 3.58 -46.04
C ASN A 45 60.79 2.57 -44.95
N SER A 46 61.74 1.89 -44.30
CA SER A 46 61.45 0.97 -43.20
C SER A 46 60.97 1.71 -41.95
N SER A 47 61.50 2.91 -41.70
CA SER A 47 61.02 3.79 -40.62
C SER A 47 59.68 4.43 -40.94
N GLU A 48 59.39 4.78 -42.19
CA GLU A 48 58.08 5.28 -42.62
C GLU A 48 56.99 4.19 -42.54
N GLU A 49 57.33 2.94 -42.89
CA GLU A 49 56.46 1.77 -42.74
C GLU A 49 56.23 1.43 -41.26
N ALA A 50 57.27 1.51 -40.42
CA ALA A 50 57.16 1.34 -38.97
C ALA A 50 56.32 2.45 -38.31
N ILE A 51 56.49 3.71 -38.72
CA ILE A 51 55.68 4.84 -38.23
C ILE A 51 54.22 4.69 -38.68
N THR A 52 53.99 4.26 -39.92
CA THR A 52 52.64 4.00 -40.44
C THR A 52 51.95 2.88 -39.65
N ALA A 53 52.65 1.79 -39.36
CA ALA A 53 52.13 0.69 -38.55
C ALA A 53 51.80 1.13 -37.11
N VAL A 54 52.62 2.00 -36.51
CA VAL A 54 52.35 2.56 -35.17
C VAL A 54 51.14 3.47 -35.19
N ILE A 55 50.98 4.31 -36.21
CA ILE A 55 49.82 5.20 -36.36
C ILE A 55 48.54 4.38 -36.61
N GLU A 56 48.61 3.33 -37.43
CA GLU A 56 47.48 2.43 -37.67
C GLU A 56 47.06 1.70 -36.39
N PHE A 57 48.03 1.18 -35.62
CA PHE A 57 47.74 0.56 -34.33
C PHE A 57 47.14 1.56 -33.34
N LEU A 58 47.70 2.77 -33.23
CA LEU A 58 47.21 3.78 -32.30
C LEU A 58 45.80 4.26 -32.69
N THR A 59 45.54 4.47 -33.97
CA THR A 59 44.22 4.89 -34.46
C THR A 59 43.19 3.78 -34.33
N ALA A 60 43.54 2.52 -34.60
CA ALA A 60 42.67 1.37 -34.33
C ALA A 60 42.39 1.19 -32.83
N PHE A 61 43.39 1.41 -31.97
CA PHE A 61 43.24 1.35 -30.52
C PHE A 61 42.37 2.48 -29.97
N VAL A 62 42.54 3.70 -30.47
CA VAL A 62 41.69 4.84 -30.12
C VAL A 62 40.26 4.61 -30.61
N LEU A 63 40.07 4.10 -31.84
CA LEU A 63 38.75 3.74 -32.36
C LEU A 63 38.09 2.64 -31.52
N PHE A 64 38.85 1.62 -31.12
CA PHE A 64 38.39 0.57 -30.21
C PHE A 64 37.99 1.14 -28.85
N LEU A 65 38.79 2.03 -28.26
CA LEU A 65 38.45 2.71 -27.01
C LEU A 65 37.19 3.57 -27.15
N ILE A 66 37.01 4.27 -28.27
CA ILE A 66 35.80 5.04 -28.55
C ILE A 66 34.59 4.10 -28.65
N ILE A 67 34.71 2.96 -29.31
CA ILE A 67 33.63 1.96 -29.43
C ILE A 67 33.31 1.35 -28.05
N VAL A 68 34.31 0.99 -27.26
CA VAL A 68 34.11 0.43 -25.91
C VAL A 68 33.50 1.44 -24.97
N THR A 69 33.95 2.69 -24.99
CA THR A 69 33.37 3.77 -24.16
C THR A 69 31.96 4.12 -24.61
N ALA A 70 31.68 4.19 -25.91
CA ALA A 70 30.34 4.36 -26.44
C ALA A 70 29.43 3.18 -26.06
N PHE A 71 29.91 1.94 -26.13
CA PHE A 71 29.17 0.74 -25.77
C PHE A 71 28.87 0.68 -24.26
N LEU A 72 29.86 0.96 -23.41
CA LEU A 72 29.68 1.03 -21.95
C LEU A 72 28.75 2.20 -21.55
N SER A 73 28.84 3.33 -22.25
CA SER A 73 27.90 4.44 -22.06
C SER A 73 26.48 4.07 -22.52
N LEU A 74 26.34 3.31 -23.60
CA LEU A 74 25.05 2.86 -24.13
C LEU A 74 24.43 1.76 -23.24
N SER A 75 25.24 0.86 -22.66
CA SER A 75 24.76 -0.14 -21.71
C SER A 75 24.31 0.48 -20.39
N GLY A 76 24.87 1.63 -20.01
CA GLY A 76 24.35 2.45 -18.91
C GLY A 76 23.08 3.25 -19.26
N LEU A 77 22.76 3.38 -20.55
CA LEU A 77 21.57 4.10 -21.06
C LEU A 77 20.41 3.16 -21.46
N MET A 78 20.66 1.85 -21.54
CA MET A 78 19.63 0.83 -21.71
C MET A 78 18.98 0.51 -20.36
N LEU A 79 18.09 1.42 -19.95
CA LEU A 79 17.13 1.30 -18.84
C LEU A 79 17.74 1.06 -17.45
N GLY A 80 17.01 1.45 -16.40
CA GLY A 80 17.27 0.93 -15.06
C GLY A 80 17.19 -0.60 -15.04
N PRO A 81 17.40 -1.26 -13.90
CA PRO A 81 17.16 -2.70 -13.81
C PRO A 81 15.71 -2.97 -14.27
N ASN A 82 15.55 -3.55 -15.47
CA ASN A 82 14.24 -3.98 -16.00
C ASN A 82 13.71 -5.05 -15.05
N HIS A 83 12.88 -4.63 -14.10
CA HIS A 83 12.18 -5.53 -13.21
C HIS A 83 10.73 -5.55 -13.71
N PRO A 84 10.31 -6.59 -14.47
CA PRO A 84 9.01 -6.58 -15.14
C PRO A 84 7.83 -6.30 -14.21
N LYS A 85 7.95 -6.68 -12.93
CA LYS A 85 6.93 -6.41 -11.92
C LYS A 85 6.93 -4.94 -11.46
N SER A 86 8.09 -4.30 -11.38
CA SER A 86 8.16 -2.86 -11.05
C SER A 86 7.59 -2.03 -12.19
N ASP A 87 7.99 -2.33 -13.43
CA ASP A 87 7.51 -1.61 -14.62
C ASP A 87 5.98 -1.73 -14.76
N GLN A 88 5.42 -2.91 -14.46
CA GLN A 88 3.96 -3.11 -14.42
C GLN A 88 3.28 -2.30 -13.32
N LEU A 89 3.86 -2.25 -12.12
CA LEU A 89 3.31 -1.46 -11.01
C LEU A 89 3.33 0.05 -11.34
N ASP A 90 4.37 0.53 -12.00
CA ASP A 90 4.46 1.93 -12.47
C ASP A 90 3.34 2.24 -13.47
N GLU A 91 3.10 1.34 -14.43
CA GLU A 91 1.98 1.47 -15.36
C GLU A 91 0.63 1.47 -14.63
N TYR A 92 0.44 0.57 -13.67
CA TYR A 92 -0.78 0.50 -12.86
C TYR A 92 -1.02 1.78 -12.05
N ALA A 93 0.01 2.32 -11.39
CA ALA A 93 -0.10 3.54 -10.62
C ALA A 93 -0.48 4.74 -11.51
N LEU A 94 0.16 4.86 -12.67
CA LEU A 94 -0.12 5.92 -13.64
C LEU A 94 -1.55 5.82 -14.19
N GLN A 95 -1.95 4.63 -14.67
CA GLN A 95 -3.29 4.42 -15.22
C GLN A 95 -4.38 4.63 -14.16
N SER A 96 -4.13 4.23 -12.92
CA SER A 96 -5.08 4.42 -11.82
C SER A 96 -5.30 5.89 -11.52
N VAL A 97 -4.25 6.69 -11.40
CA VAL A 97 -4.38 8.14 -11.21
C VAL A 97 -5.07 8.80 -12.40
N GLN A 98 -4.77 8.36 -13.63
CA GLN A 98 -5.46 8.85 -14.81
C GLN A 98 -6.97 8.54 -14.75
N ARG A 99 -7.36 7.28 -14.51
CA ARG A 99 -8.77 6.87 -14.40
C ARG A 99 -9.49 7.62 -13.27
N LEU A 100 -8.86 7.67 -12.10
CA LEU A 100 -9.42 8.31 -10.91
C LEU A 100 -9.62 9.82 -11.10
N THR A 101 -8.79 10.50 -11.89
CA THR A 101 -8.84 11.97 -12.00
C THR A 101 -9.40 12.51 -13.32
N SER A 102 -9.57 11.65 -14.31
CA SER A 102 -10.07 12.04 -15.64
C SER A 102 -11.58 11.84 -15.80
N ASP A 103 -12.20 10.97 -15.00
CA ASP A 103 -13.63 10.68 -15.07
C ASP A 103 -14.31 10.95 -13.72
N SER A 104 -15.60 11.23 -13.82
CA SER A 104 -16.59 11.22 -12.75
C SER A 104 -16.86 9.86 -12.11
N GLY A 105 -16.55 8.77 -12.83
CA GLY A 105 -16.88 7.42 -12.40
C GLY A 105 -18.33 7.03 -12.68
N TYR A 106 -18.61 5.73 -12.58
CA TYR A 106 -19.91 5.16 -12.90
C TYR A 106 -20.15 3.87 -12.10
N PHE A 107 -21.38 3.70 -11.62
CA PHE A 107 -21.81 2.52 -10.89
C PHE A 107 -22.86 1.74 -11.68
N ILE A 108 -22.73 0.42 -11.70
CA ILE A 108 -23.70 -0.51 -12.31
C ILE A 108 -24.10 -1.54 -11.25
N PRO A 109 -25.35 -1.52 -10.76
CA PRO A 109 -25.82 -2.52 -9.80
C PRO A 109 -25.93 -3.91 -10.45
N PHE A 110 -25.94 -4.95 -9.61
CA PHE A 110 -26.29 -6.30 -10.01
C PHE A 110 -27.81 -6.52 -9.86
N ASP A 111 -28.38 -7.29 -10.78
CA ASP A 111 -29.77 -7.74 -10.71
C ASP A 111 -29.92 -8.95 -9.76
N SER A 112 -31.14 -9.47 -9.63
CA SER A 112 -31.43 -10.63 -8.78
C SER A 112 -30.71 -11.92 -9.18
N ASN A 113 -30.17 -11.99 -10.41
CA ASN A 113 -29.45 -13.13 -10.94
C ASN A 113 -27.92 -12.95 -10.81
N GLY A 114 -27.47 -11.79 -10.34
CA GLY A 114 -26.05 -11.42 -10.25
C GLY A 114 -25.48 -10.85 -11.55
N ASP A 115 -26.32 -10.57 -12.55
CA ASP A 115 -25.90 -9.96 -13.81
C ASP A 115 -25.89 -8.44 -13.71
N ARG A 116 -25.11 -7.77 -14.57
CA ARG A 116 -25.03 -6.29 -14.61
C ARG A 116 -26.35 -5.67 -15.07
N ASP A 117 -26.98 -4.87 -14.21
CA ASP A 117 -28.16 -4.09 -14.55
C ASP A 117 -27.76 -2.71 -15.10
N ILE A 118 -27.47 -2.69 -16.40
CA ILE A 118 -27.04 -1.49 -17.12
C ILE A 118 -28.12 -0.39 -17.09
N ALA A 119 -29.41 -0.75 -17.00
CA ALA A 119 -30.50 0.20 -17.04
C ALA A 119 -30.58 1.06 -15.77
N ASN A 120 -30.14 0.51 -14.63
CA ASN A 120 -30.10 1.19 -13.33
C ASN A 120 -28.71 1.74 -12.97
N GLY A 121 -27.78 1.78 -13.93
CA GLY A 121 -26.47 2.38 -13.73
C GLY A 121 -26.55 3.91 -13.54
N THR A 122 -25.63 4.47 -12.76
CA THR A 122 -25.61 5.91 -12.45
C THR A 122 -24.19 6.47 -12.31
N ALA A 123 -24.02 7.72 -12.75
CA ALA A 123 -22.81 8.52 -12.49
C ALA A 123 -22.83 9.17 -11.08
N ASP A 124 -23.98 9.12 -10.41
CA ASP A 124 -24.18 9.66 -9.06
C ASP A 124 -23.88 8.63 -7.98
N TRP A 125 -22.89 7.77 -8.22
CA TRP A 125 -22.47 6.71 -7.31
C TRP A 125 -22.10 7.23 -5.91
N HIS A 126 -21.60 8.47 -5.83
CA HIS A 126 -21.21 9.15 -4.60
C HIS A 126 -22.38 9.42 -3.63
N LEU A 127 -23.63 9.29 -4.09
CA LEU A 127 -24.82 9.41 -3.24
C LEU A 127 -25.26 8.07 -2.64
N LEU A 128 -24.63 6.96 -3.04
CA LEU A 128 -24.98 5.62 -2.57
C LEU A 128 -24.20 5.26 -1.31
N ASN A 129 -24.83 4.49 -0.42
CA ASN A 129 -24.19 3.96 0.78
C ASN A 129 -23.31 2.74 0.46
N ALA A 130 -22.47 2.34 1.42
CA ALA A 130 -21.51 1.26 1.23
C ALA A 130 -22.16 -0.07 0.85
N SER A 131 -23.25 -0.43 1.52
CA SER A 131 -23.97 -1.68 1.26
C SER A 131 -24.60 -1.71 -0.14
N THR A 132 -25.09 -0.59 -0.66
CA THR A 132 -25.63 -0.50 -2.03
C THR A 132 -24.51 -0.60 -3.06
N LEU A 133 -23.40 0.11 -2.83
CA LEU A 133 -22.24 0.04 -3.72
C LEU A 133 -21.70 -1.38 -3.78
N LEU A 134 -21.63 -2.12 -2.66
CA LEU A 134 -21.15 -3.50 -2.61
C LEU A 134 -21.88 -4.44 -3.58
N LEU A 135 -23.15 -4.15 -3.90
CA LEU A 135 -24.00 -4.94 -4.79
C LEU A 135 -23.88 -4.54 -6.27
N GLY A 136 -22.72 -4.05 -6.69
CA GLY A 136 -22.48 -3.70 -8.09
C GLY A 136 -21.01 -3.46 -8.43
N ASP A 137 -20.79 -3.16 -9.70
CA ASP A 137 -19.50 -2.74 -10.24
C ASP A 137 -19.39 -1.22 -10.20
N LEU A 138 -18.35 -0.73 -9.53
CA LEU A 138 -18.04 0.70 -9.43
C LEU A 138 -16.72 0.98 -10.15
N GLN A 139 -16.72 1.90 -11.11
CA GLN A 139 -15.52 2.60 -11.53
C GLN A 139 -15.43 3.92 -10.74
N PRO A 140 -14.49 4.07 -9.79
CA PRO A 140 -14.37 5.30 -9.01
C PRO A 140 -13.80 6.43 -9.88
N GLY A 141 -14.25 7.65 -9.61
CA GLY A 141 -13.78 8.85 -10.30
C GLY A 141 -13.97 10.10 -9.45
N LEU A 142 -12.95 10.93 -9.35
CA LEU A 142 -12.92 12.15 -8.54
C LEU A 142 -13.05 13.41 -9.40
N SER A 143 -13.15 13.27 -10.72
CA SER A 143 -13.25 14.42 -11.61
C SER A 143 -14.64 15.04 -11.53
N GLY A 144 -14.67 16.35 -11.32
CA GLY A 144 -15.86 17.18 -11.39
C GLY A 144 -15.90 18.03 -12.66
N SER A 145 -16.60 19.15 -12.59
CA SER A 145 -16.70 20.08 -13.73
C SER A 145 -15.37 20.76 -14.03
N TYR A 146 -15.05 20.91 -15.33
CA TYR A 146 -13.85 21.62 -15.81
C TYR A 146 -12.51 21.05 -15.30
N GLY A 147 -12.45 19.75 -15.02
CA GLY A 147 -11.21 19.07 -14.58
C GLY A 147 -10.79 19.39 -13.14
N ARG A 148 -11.70 20.01 -12.36
CA ARG A 148 -11.53 20.18 -10.90
C ARG A 148 -11.86 18.89 -10.18
N LEU A 149 -11.34 18.72 -8.97
CA LEU A 149 -11.73 17.60 -8.12
C LEU A 149 -13.11 17.87 -7.53
N ASP A 150 -13.97 16.85 -7.53
CA ASP A 150 -15.26 16.87 -6.88
C ASP A 150 -15.11 16.37 -5.43
N THR A 151 -15.28 17.29 -4.47
CA THR A 151 -15.11 17.01 -3.05
C THR A 151 -16.18 16.05 -2.52
N SER A 152 -17.39 16.05 -3.08
CA SER A 152 -18.43 15.10 -2.69
C SER A 152 -18.05 13.66 -3.03
N ARG A 153 -17.42 13.46 -4.19
CA ARG A 153 -16.91 12.15 -4.61
C ARG A 153 -15.70 11.70 -3.81
N LEU A 154 -14.83 12.63 -3.43
CA LEU A 154 -13.73 12.36 -2.52
C LEU A 154 -14.25 11.88 -1.16
N THR A 155 -15.25 12.56 -0.60
CA THR A 155 -15.86 12.13 0.67
C THR A 155 -16.59 10.80 0.55
N ALA A 156 -17.18 10.50 -0.61
CA ALA A 156 -17.89 9.25 -0.84
C ALA A 156 -16.97 8.03 -1.00
N LEU A 157 -15.65 8.21 -1.10
CA LEU A 157 -14.71 7.09 -1.06
C LEU A 157 -14.83 6.29 0.24
N SER A 158 -15.31 6.89 1.32
CA SER A 158 -15.60 6.14 2.55
C SER A 158 -16.72 5.14 2.44
N ASN A 159 -17.58 5.24 1.43
CA ASN A 159 -18.57 4.21 1.14
C ASN A 159 -18.03 3.12 0.20
N VAL A 160 -16.82 3.27 -0.34
CA VAL A 160 -16.25 2.31 -1.30
C VAL A 160 -15.35 1.33 -0.56
N THR A 161 -15.55 0.03 -0.77
CA THR A 161 -14.61 -0.97 -0.23
C THR A 161 -13.30 -0.96 -1.01
N GLN A 162 -12.17 -1.22 -0.35
CA GLN A 162 -10.86 -1.25 -1.02
C GLN A 162 -10.85 -2.22 -2.23
N ASP A 163 -11.55 -3.36 -2.11
CA ASP A 163 -11.66 -4.36 -3.17
C ASP A 163 -12.44 -3.86 -4.39
N GLN A 164 -13.49 -3.06 -4.18
CA GLN A 164 -14.19 -2.41 -5.28
C GLN A 164 -13.36 -1.29 -5.89
N PHE A 165 -12.62 -0.55 -5.06
CA PHE A 165 -11.72 0.49 -5.54
C PHE A 165 -10.63 -0.08 -6.46
N ILE A 166 -9.97 -1.17 -6.05
CA ILE A 166 -8.96 -1.89 -6.84
C ILE A 166 -9.56 -2.42 -8.15
N ARG A 167 -10.67 -3.16 -8.09
CA ARG A 167 -11.32 -3.73 -9.28
C ARG A 167 -11.83 -2.64 -10.23
N GLY A 168 -12.39 -1.56 -9.70
CA GLY A 168 -12.88 -0.41 -10.45
C GLY A 168 -11.79 0.33 -11.21
N LEU A 169 -10.58 0.38 -10.65
CA LEU A 169 -9.41 0.93 -11.33
C LEU A 169 -8.81 -0.03 -12.37
N GLY A 170 -9.27 -1.27 -12.41
CA GLY A 170 -8.76 -2.32 -13.30
C GLY A 170 -7.44 -2.92 -12.83
N LEU A 171 -7.16 -2.84 -11.53
CA LEU A 171 -5.96 -3.40 -10.93
C LEU A 171 -6.14 -4.91 -10.67
N PRO A 172 -5.05 -5.70 -10.70
CA PRO A 172 -5.11 -7.11 -10.35
C PRO A 172 -5.52 -7.36 -8.89
N ASP A 173 -6.22 -8.46 -8.61
CA ASP A 173 -6.67 -8.81 -7.25
C ASP A 173 -5.52 -8.99 -6.25
N TRP A 174 -4.32 -9.34 -6.69
CA TRP A 174 -3.17 -9.47 -5.78
C TRP A 174 -2.60 -8.13 -5.33
N SER A 175 -2.94 -7.04 -6.04
CA SER A 175 -2.39 -5.72 -5.75
C SER A 175 -2.97 -5.16 -4.46
N SER A 176 -2.14 -4.35 -3.81
CA SER A 176 -2.48 -3.55 -2.65
C SER A 176 -2.31 -2.09 -3.02
N VAL A 177 -3.15 -1.22 -2.47
CA VAL A 177 -3.13 0.20 -2.80
C VAL A 177 -3.07 1.04 -1.53
N ASN A 178 -2.47 2.22 -1.65
CA ASN A 178 -2.59 3.30 -0.66
C ASN A 178 -2.93 4.60 -1.39
N LEU A 179 -4.01 5.25 -0.97
CA LEU A 179 -4.47 6.52 -1.50
C LEU A 179 -4.36 7.58 -0.41
N THR A 180 -3.65 8.66 -0.71
CA THR A 180 -3.56 9.84 0.14
C THR A 180 -3.96 11.07 -0.65
N VAL A 181 -4.86 11.88 -0.10
CA VAL A 181 -5.27 13.18 -0.65
C VAL A 181 -5.08 14.25 0.40
N SER A 182 -4.23 15.24 0.11
CA SER A 182 -3.92 16.33 1.04
C SER A 182 -3.98 17.70 0.38
N VAL A 183 -4.21 18.73 1.18
CA VAL A 183 -4.14 20.13 0.73
C VAL A 183 -2.68 20.57 0.69
N VAL A 184 -2.21 21.05 -0.45
CA VAL A 184 -0.83 21.55 -0.62
C VAL A 184 -0.76 23.07 -0.82
N GLU A 185 -1.87 23.70 -1.22
CA GLU A 185 -1.98 25.14 -1.36
C GLU A 185 -3.40 25.59 -0.98
N SER A 186 -3.52 26.63 -0.16
CA SER A 186 -4.79 27.25 0.24
C SER A 186 -4.52 28.69 0.69
N ASP A 187 -5.51 29.57 0.52
CA ASP A 187 -5.48 30.93 1.08
C ASP A 187 -5.55 30.91 2.62
N ASP A 188 -6.09 29.84 3.20
CA ASP A 188 -6.06 29.60 4.64
C ASP A 188 -4.84 28.74 5.02
N SER A 189 -3.87 29.34 5.70
CA SER A 189 -2.67 28.64 6.18
C SER A 189 -2.96 27.45 7.09
N GLY A 190 -4.10 27.42 7.79
CA GLY A 190 -4.51 26.31 8.65
C GLY A 190 -4.97 25.07 7.88
N ARG A 191 -5.30 25.24 6.59
CA ARG A 191 -5.73 24.15 5.70
C ARG A 191 -4.57 23.37 5.09
N ILE A 192 -3.42 24.02 4.90
CA ILE A 192 -2.26 23.41 4.26
C ILE A 192 -1.77 22.22 5.09
N GLY A 193 -1.62 21.06 4.45
CA GLY A 193 -1.21 19.81 5.09
C GLY A 193 -2.36 18.97 5.66
N ILE A 194 -3.61 19.45 5.65
CA ILE A 194 -4.76 18.63 6.06
C ILE A 194 -4.91 17.44 5.10
N LEU A 195 -5.04 16.26 5.69
CA LEU A 195 -5.41 15.01 5.01
C LEU A 195 -6.93 14.99 4.83
N LEU A 196 -7.38 14.95 3.58
CA LEU A 196 -8.80 14.86 3.22
C LEU A 196 -9.25 13.41 3.05
N PHE A 197 -8.32 12.55 2.65
CA PHE A 197 -8.50 11.11 2.60
C PHE A 197 -7.14 10.44 2.76
N GLN A 198 -7.08 9.39 3.57
CA GLN A 198 -5.90 8.53 3.64
C GLN A 198 -6.36 7.13 4.02
N ASP A 199 -6.18 6.18 3.10
CA ASP A 199 -6.39 4.78 3.44
C ASP A 199 -5.75 3.82 2.44
N GLY A 200 -5.65 2.57 2.84
CA GLY A 200 -5.18 1.46 2.05
C GLY A 200 -4.26 0.53 2.83
N ALA A 201 -3.70 -0.45 2.13
CA ALA A 201 -2.85 -1.44 2.76
C ALA A 201 -1.50 -0.84 3.18
N ASN A 202 -0.95 -1.35 4.27
CA ASN A 202 0.38 -0.98 4.72
C ASN A 202 1.45 -1.60 3.81
N ARG A 203 2.45 -0.80 3.43
CA ARG A 203 3.59 -1.22 2.61
C ARG A 203 4.64 -2.08 3.33
N THR A 204 4.52 -2.34 4.62
CA THR A 204 5.59 -2.94 5.47
C THR A 204 6.13 -4.26 4.93
N SER A 205 5.30 -5.05 4.23
CA SER A 205 5.68 -6.33 3.63
C SER A 205 5.85 -6.29 2.11
N ALA A 206 5.85 -5.09 1.49
CA ALA A 206 6.02 -4.95 0.03
C ALA A 206 7.45 -5.28 -0.39
N GLY A 207 7.58 -6.15 -1.40
CA GLY A 207 8.83 -6.34 -2.13
C GLY A 207 8.98 -5.35 -3.29
N ASN A 208 7.85 -4.92 -3.88
CA ASN A 208 7.78 -3.97 -4.98
C ASN A 208 6.63 -2.98 -4.76
N SER A 209 6.85 -1.72 -5.15
CA SER A 209 5.85 -0.67 -5.07
C SER A 209 6.11 0.37 -6.16
N ALA A 210 5.04 1.02 -6.61
CA ALA A 210 5.08 2.18 -7.49
C ALA A 210 4.18 3.26 -6.92
N THR A 211 4.60 4.52 -7.05
CA THR A 211 3.84 5.67 -6.56
C THR A 211 3.71 6.72 -7.65
N THR A 212 2.52 7.25 -7.84
CA THR A 212 2.24 8.38 -8.74
C THR A 212 1.51 9.47 -7.97
N ASN A 213 1.76 10.73 -8.33
CA ASN A 213 1.03 11.85 -7.78
C ASN A 213 0.39 12.73 -8.87
N ARG A 214 -0.67 13.44 -8.49
CA ARG A 214 -1.34 14.42 -9.35
C ARG A 214 -1.89 15.58 -8.54
N LEU A 215 -1.71 16.78 -9.05
CA LEU A 215 -2.30 17.99 -8.50
C LEU A 215 -3.67 18.25 -9.14
N MET A 216 -4.65 18.57 -8.32
CA MET A 216 -5.99 18.99 -8.74
C MET A 216 -6.43 20.22 -7.95
N VAL A 217 -7.33 21.01 -8.52
CA VAL A 217 -7.90 22.17 -7.83
C VAL A 217 -9.30 21.82 -7.34
N ALA A 218 -9.62 22.16 -6.10
CA ALA A 218 -10.96 22.07 -5.52
C ALA A 218 -11.19 23.27 -4.58
N ASP A 219 -12.34 23.94 -4.69
CA ASP A 219 -12.76 25.01 -3.77
C ASP A 219 -11.74 26.15 -3.53
N GLY A 220 -10.88 26.44 -4.52
CA GLY A 220 -9.82 27.45 -4.42
C GLY A 220 -8.51 26.93 -3.80
N GLU A 221 -8.46 25.66 -3.42
CA GLU A 221 -7.29 24.97 -2.90
C GLU A 221 -6.62 24.10 -3.99
N THR A 222 -5.31 23.91 -3.91
CA THR A 222 -4.59 22.88 -4.66
C THR A 222 -4.44 21.64 -3.77
N LEU A 223 -4.93 20.52 -4.27
CA LEU A 223 -4.87 19.21 -3.61
C LEU A 223 -3.84 18.32 -4.32
N GLN A 224 -3.07 17.56 -3.54
CA GLN A 224 -2.21 16.51 -4.05
C GLN A 224 -2.84 15.14 -3.79
N ILE A 225 -3.08 14.41 -4.88
CA ILE A 225 -3.45 13.00 -4.86
C ILE A 225 -2.16 12.22 -5.00
N THR A 226 -1.86 11.38 -4.02
CA THR A 226 -0.75 10.43 -4.06
C THR A 226 -1.33 9.03 -4.04
N PHE A 227 -1.00 8.24 -5.04
CA PHE A 227 -1.51 6.89 -5.21
C PHE A 227 -0.35 5.91 -5.31
N GLU A 228 -0.36 4.91 -4.45
CA GLU A 228 0.63 3.84 -4.39
C GLU A 228 -0.02 2.50 -4.76
N VAL A 229 0.68 1.68 -5.54
CA VAL A 229 0.32 0.29 -5.81
C VAL A 229 1.50 -0.59 -5.44
N HIS A 230 1.28 -1.64 -4.64
CA HIS A 230 2.33 -2.50 -4.12
C HIS A 230 1.87 -3.96 -3.95
N ASP A 231 2.81 -4.85 -3.60
CA ASP A 231 2.59 -6.30 -3.49
C ASP A 231 2.64 -6.84 -2.05
N ALA A 232 2.37 -5.99 -1.05
CA ALA A 232 2.47 -6.36 0.38
C ALA A 232 1.34 -7.28 0.87
N GLY A 233 0.29 -7.48 0.07
CA GLY A 233 -0.96 -8.10 0.52
C GLY A 233 -1.84 -7.12 1.31
N ARG A 234 -3.04 -7.59 1.67
CA ARG A 234 -4.07 -6.82 2.36
C ARG A 234 -4.37 -7.49 3.69
N THR A 235 -4.56 -6.68 4.73
CA THR A 235 -5.10 -7.11 6.02
C THR A 235 -6.58 -6.75 6.09
N PRO A 236 -7.39 -7.47 6.86
CA PRO A 236 -8.75 -7.01 7.15
C PRO A 236 -8.72 -5.63 7.81
N THR A 237 -9.81 -4.87 7.65
CA THR A 237 -10.04 -3.61 8.36
C THR A 237 -9.90 -3.80 9.86
N ASP A 238 -9.38 -2.80 10.55
CA ASP A 238 -9.26 -2.75 12.02
C ASP A 238 -10.61 -2.37 12.67
N LEU A 239 -11.70 -3.11 12.43
CA LEU A 239 -12.98 -2.84 13.11
C LEU A 239 -12.82 -2.97 14.63
N LYS A 240 -13.38 -2.01 15.37
CA LYS A 240 -13.21 -1.89 16.83
C LYS A 240 -14.54 -2.01 17.55
N ILE A 241 -14.55 -2.70 18.68
CA ILE A 241 -15.63 -2.57 19.66
C ILE A 241 -15.38 -1.25 20.41
N THR A 242 -16.33 -0.31 20.31
CA THR A 242 -16.18 1.03 20.89
C THR A 242 -17.07 1.24 22.10
N GLU A 243 -18.28 0.70 22.12
CA GLU A 243 -19.18 0.81 23.26
C GLU A 243 -20.02 -0.46 23.41
N PHE A 244 -20.35 -0.87 24.63
CA PHE A 244 -21.28 -1.98 24.85
C PHE A 244 -22.06 -1.89 26.17
N MET A 245 -23.28 -2.43 26.16
CA MET A 245 -24.19 -2.46 27.31
C MET A 245 -24.52 -3.91 27.67
N VAL A 246 -24.05 -4.33 28.86
CA VAL A 246 -24.19 -5.71 29.36
C VAL A 246 -25.48 -5.91 30.17
N GLU A 247 -25.88 -4.92 30.96
CA GLU A 247 -27.02 -5.05 31.87
C GLU A 247 -27.90 -3.79 31.74
N PRO A 248 -28.64 -3.64 30.64
CA PRO A 248 -29.52 -2.47 30.45
C PRO A 248 -30.66 -2.47 31.49
N THR A 249 -31.32 -1.32 31.66
CA THR A 249 -32.58 -1.27 32.43
C THR A 249 -33.57 -2.33 31.95
N VAL A 250 -34.25 -3.00 32.89
CA VAL A 250 -35.21 -4.09 32.59
C VAL A 250 -36.15 -3.71 31.45
N GLY A 251 -36.18 -4.54 30.40
CA GLY A 251 -37.01 -4.34 29.20
C GLY A 251 -36.30 -3.67 28.02
N PHE A 252 -35.11 -3.11 28.22
CA PHE A 252 -34.24 -2.61 27.14
C PHE A 252 -33.24 -3.70 26.70
N PRO A 253 -32.85 -3.74 25.42
CA PRO A 253 -31.93 -4.75 24.92
C PRO A 253 -30.47 -4.45 25.25
N GLU A 254 -29.68 -5.52 25.30
CA GLU A 254 -28.22 -5.40 25.25
C GLU A 254 -27.78 -4.97 23.86
N TRP A 255 -26.63 -4.32 23.78
CA TRP A 255 -26.08 -3.86 22.52
C TRP A 255 -24.56 -3.74 22.56
N VAL A 256 -23.96 -3.80 21.38
CA VAL A 256 -22.53 -3.64 21.13
C VAL A 256 -22.37 -2.76 19.91
N GLU A 257 -21.47 -1.79 20.00
CA GLU A 257 -21.12 -0.88 18.95
C GLU A 257 -19.79 -1.28 18.31
N LEU A 258 -19.76 -1.29 16.97
CA LEU A 258 -18.57 -1.52 16.17
C LEU A 258 -18.28 -0.30 15.31
N TYR A 259 -17.05 0.20 15.36
CA TYR A 259 -16.58 1.34 14.57
C TYR A 259 -15.58 0.91 13.49
N ASN A 260 -15.71 1.49 12.30
CA ASN A 260 -14.72 1.38 11.24
C ASN A 260 -13.78 2.59 11.23
N PRO A 261 -12.52 2.46 11.70
CA PRO A 261 -11.56 3.56 11.69
C PRO A 261 -10.93 3.84 10.33
N ASP A 262 -11.08 2.94 9.36
CA ASP A 262 -10.45 3.04 8.05
C ASP A 262 -11.13 4.12 7.21
N GLY A 263 -10.43 4.60 6.19
CA GLY A 263 -10.98 5.58 5.26
C GLY A 263 -11.89 4.97 4.20
N PHE A 264 -11.72 3.71 3.83
CA PHE A 264 -12.58 2.91 2.95
C PHE A 264 -13.64 2.14 3.75
N ALA A 265 -14.68 1.70 3.05
CA ALA A 265 -15.69 0.84 3.63
C ALA A 265 -15.18 -0.59 3.90
N THR A 266 -15.68 -1.21 4.96
CA THR A 266 -15.44 -2.62 5.27
C THR A 266 -16.59 -3.48 4.77
N ASN A 267 -16.28 -4.51 3.98
CA ASN A 267 -17.24 -5.58 3.71
C ASN A 267 -17.44 -6.41 4.99
N LEU A 268 -18.68 -6.50 5.47
CA LEU A 268 -19.05 -7.21 6.71
C LEU A 268 -19.10 -8.73 6.53
N THR A 269 -19.01 -9.22 5.29
CA THR A 269 -18.94 -10.66 5.00
C THR A 269 -17.74 -11.29 5.72
N GLY A 270 -18.01 -12.36 6.48
CA GLY A 270 -16.99 -13.08 7.24
C GLY A 270 -16.70 -12.48 8.62
N TRP A 271 -17.20 -11.28 8.93
CA TRP A 271 -17.14 -10.75 10.29
C TRP A 271 -18.16 -11.45 11.20
N GLY A 272 -17.80 -11.62 12.47
CA GLY A 272 -18.65 -12.23 13.47
C GLY A 272 -18.43 -11.62 14.84
N LEU A 273 -19.49 -11.63 15.64
CA LEU A 273 -19.49 -11.20 17.03
C LEU A 273 -19.98 -12.36 17.89
N GLY A 274 -19.30 -12.59 19.00
CA GLY A 274 -19.69 -13.62 19.95
C GLY A 274 -19.26 -13.32 21.36
N ARG A 275 -19.63 -14.23 22.25
CA ARG A 275 -19.20 -14.27 23.65
C ARG A 275 -18.70 -15.66 23.98
N THR A 276 -17.64 -15.76 24.78
CA THR A 276 -16.91 -17.04 24.94
C THR A 276 -17.16 -17.76 26.26
N THR A 277 -17.78 -17.13 27.26
CA THR A 277 -17.95 -17.73 28.58
C THR A 277 -19.21 -18.60 28.68
N GLU A 278 -19.09 -19.80 29.28
CA GLU A 278 -20.16 -20.78 29.57
C GLU A 278 -21.26 -20.92 28.50
N GLY A 279 -21.06 -21.86 27.56
CA GLY A 279 -22.01 -22.10 26.46
C GLY A 279 -21.87 -21.09 25.33
N GLY A 280 -20.65 -20.54 25.15
CA GLY A 280 -20.31 -19.46 24.23
C GLY A 280 -21.08 -19.48 22.92
N VAL A 281 -21.59 -18.32 22.55
CA VAL A 281 -22.46 -18.11 21.39
C VAL A 281 -21.75 -17.18 20.43
N HIS A 282 -21.79 -17.52 19.14
CA HIS A 282 -21.17 -16.76 18.08
C HIS A 282 -22.15 -16.60 16.93
N SER A 283 -22.17 -15.42 16.33
CA SER A 283 -22.97 -15.10 15.16
C SER A 283 -22.12 -14.38 14.13
N LEU A 284 -22.30 -14.75 12.87
CA LEU A 284 -21.84 -13.90 11.78
C LEU A 284 -22.67 -12.60 11.76
N ILE A 285 -22.02 -11.49 11.40
CA ILE A 285 -22.68 -10.21 11.17
C ILE A 285 -23.52 -10.29 9.89
N GLY A 286 -22.99 -10.94 8.85
CA GLY A 286 -23.70 -11.23 7.61
C GLY A 286 -23.22 -10.38 6.44
N ASP A 287 -24.14 -10.11 5.51
CA ASP A 287 -23.86 -9.40 4.26
C ASP A 287 -24.00 -7.88 4.43
N GLY A 288 -23.28 -7.13 3.60
CA GLY A 288 -23.31 -5.67 3.57
C GLY A 288 -21.93 -5.06 3.78
N ALA A 289 -21.89 -3.73 3.82
CA ALA A 289 -20.67 -2.98 4.09
C ALA A 289 -20.94 -1.82 5.04
N LEU A 290 -19.95 -1.52 5.88
CA LEU A 290 -19.92 -0.38 6.79
C LEU A 290 -18.94 0.67 6.24
N GLY A 291 -19.41 1.91 6.04
CA GLY A 291 -18.55 2.98 5.55
C GLY A 291 -17.35 3.28 6.46
N GLY A 292 -16.28 3.83 5.89
CA GLY A 292 -15.15 4.38 6.64
C GLY A 292 -15.61 5.51 7.56
N GLY A 293 -15.15 5.48 8.81
CA GLY A 293 -15.58 6.41 9.85
C GLY A 293 -17.05 6.24 10.27
N ARG A 294 -17.68 5.09 10.00
CA ARG A 294 -19.07 4.79 10.38
C ARG A 294 -19.17 3.73 11.47
N VAL A 295 -20.37 3.67 12.05
CA VAL A 295 -20.72 2.79 13.16
C VAL A 295 -21.76 1.76 12.74
N LEU A 296 -21.57 0.54 13.21
CA LEU A 296 -22.56 -0.53 13.21
C LEU A 296 -23.03 -0.80 14.65
N LEU A 297 -24.34 -0.79 14.86
CA LEU A 297 -24.97 -1.08 16.14
C LEU A 297 -25.53 -2.50 16.13
N CYS A 298 -24.92 -3.40 16.88
CA CYS A 298 -25.48 -4.72 17.17
C CYS A 298 -26.42 -4.62 18.37
N SER A 299 -27.69 -5.02 18.24
CA SER A 299 -28.65 -4.98 19.33
C SER A 299 -29.36 -6.31 19.50
N GLY A 300 -29.67 -6.68 20.74
CA GLY A 300 -30.56 -7.80 21.02
C GLY A 300 -32.01 -7.54 20.58
N LYS A 301 -32.42 -6.29 20.43
CA LYS A 301 -33.77 -5.97 19.94
C LYS A 301 -33.77 -4.58 19.28
N PRO A 302 -33.38 -4.49 17.98
CA PRO A 302 -33.29 -3.21 17.28
C PRO A 302 -34.56 -2.34 17.36
N ALA A 303 -35.74 -2.96 17.36
CA ALA A 303 -37.02 -2.23 17.42
C ALA A 303 -37.24 -1.44 18.73
N SER A 304 -36.51 -1.73 19.80
CA SER A 304 -36.57 -1.01 21.08
C SER A 304 -35.23 -0.41 21.49
N GLN A 305 -34.26 -0.41 20.58
CA GLN A 305 -32.94 0.16 20.78
C GLN A 305 -32.94 1.60 20.26
N GLU A 306 -32.42 2.53 21.05
CA GLU A 306 -32.13 3.87 20.56
C GLU A 306 -30.95 3.80 19.57
N ASN A 307 -31.05 4.54 18.46
CA ASN A 307 -29.98 4.67 17.47
C ASN A 307 -29.69 6.16 17.27
N LEU A 308 -28.52 6.59 17.73
CA LEU A 308 -28.06 7.98 17.70
C LEU A 308 -27.29 8.35 16.42
N GLY A 309 -27.09 7.42 15.48
CA GLY A 309 -26.34 7.70 14.26
C GLY A 309 -25.68 6.51 13.56
N ALA A 310 -25.91 5.28 14.00
CA ALA A 310 -25.36 4.09 13.37
C ALA A 310 -25.89 3.93 11.94
N ASP A 311 -24.98 3.66 11.02
CA ASP A 311 -25.26 3.46 9.59
C ASP A 311 -25.89 2.08 9.34
N VAL A 312 -25.48 1.09 10.13
CA VAL A 312 -25.99 -0.27 10.06
C VAL A 312 -26.48 -0.70 11.45
N VAL A 313 -27.67 -1.31 11.51
CA VAL A 313 -28.23 -1.89 12.74
C VAL A 313 -28.48 -3.37 12.54
N LEU A 314 -27.92 -4.21 13.41
CA LEU A 314 -28.00 -5.67 13.34
C LEU A 314 -28.80 -6.25 14.52
N ASP A 315 -29.71 -7.19 14.24
CA ASP A 315 -30.39 -7.97 15.29
C ASP A 315 -29.55 -9.21 15.67
N LEU A 316 -28.92 -9.16 16.85
CA LEU A 316 -28.23 -10.31 17.46
C LEU A 316 -28.99 -10.94 18.62
N GLY A 317 -30.27 -10.59 18.79
CA GLY A 317 -31.09 -11.22 19.82
C GLY A 317 -31.60 -12.60 19.41
N THR A 318 -31.66 -12.93 18.12
CA THR A 318 -32.07 -14.27 17.64
C THR A 318 -30.93 -15.25 17.72
N SER A 319 -29.69 -14.77 17.58
CA SER A 319 -28.50 -15.60 17.70
C SER A 319 -28.24 -16.00 19.15
N GLY A 320 -28.71 -15.21 20.12
CA GLY A 320 -28.45 -15.41 21.55
C GLY A 320 -27.10 -14.87 22.01
N VAL A 321 -26.40 -14.13 21.14
CA VAL A 321 -25.20 -13.38 21.51
C VAL A 321 -25.60 -12.24 22.45
N LEU A 322 -26.66 -11.50 22.11
CA LEU A 322 -27.16 -10.36 22.88
C LEU A 322 -28.56 -10.62 23.43
N GLY A 323 -28.81 -10.08 24.62
CA GLY A 323 -30.05 -10.16 25.35
C GLY A 323 -31.14 -9.24 24.82
N ARG A 324 -32.40 -9.71 24.84
CA ARG A 324 -33.57 -8.95 24.36
C ARG A 324 -34.29 -8.18 25.50
N GLY A 325 -33.62 -8.00 26.63
CA GLY A 325 -34.06 -7.22 27.80
C GLY A 325 -34.86 -7.95 28.87
N ALA A 326 -35.50 -9.09 28.54
CA ALA A 326 -36.06 -10.03 29.53
C ALA A 326 -35.16 -11.26 29.75
N VAL A 327 -34.16 -11.40 28.87
CA VAL A 327 -33.16 -12.47 28.87
C VAL A 327 -31.86 -11.79 28.54
N ASP A 328 -30.89 -11.96 29.42
CA ASP A 328 -29.54 -11.43 29.24
C ASP A 328 -28.73 -12.41 28.40
N GLY A 329 -28.00 -11.86 27.43
CA GLY A 329 -27.00 -12.57 26.65
C GLY A 329 -25.65 -12.45 27.35
N LEU A 330 -25.19 -11.21 27.52
CA LEU A 330 -23.95 -10.86 28.17
C LEU A 330 -24.08 -10.94 29.69
N ARG A 331 -23.08 -11.51 30.36
CA ARG A 331 -23.10 -11.64 31.83
C ARG A 331 -22.33 -10.49 32.49
N ASN A 332 -22.96 -9.74 33.38
CA ASN A 332 -22.32 -8.62 34.11
C ASN A 332 -21.10 -9.00 34.98
N TYR A 333 -21.06 -10.22 35.53
CA TYR A 333 -19.98 -10.63 36.43
C TYR A 333 -18.76 -11.25 35.74
N THR A 334 -18.94 -11.84 34.56
CA THR A 334 -17.84 -12.37 33.75
C THR A 334 -18.32 -12.76 32.37
N ASP A 335 -17.70 -12.19 31.34
CA ASP A 335 -17.84 -12.65 29.98
C ASP A 335 -16.62 -12.20 29.16
N THR A 336 -16.60 -12.56 27.89
CA THR A 336 -15.64 -12.00 26.94
C THR A 336 -16.30 -11.82 25.61
N LEU A 337 -16.48 -10.56 25.19
CA LEU A 337 -16.88 -10.23 23.83
C LEU A 337 -15.71 -10.51 22.88
N GLN A 338 -16.02 -11.14 21.77
CA GLN A 338 -15.05 -11.54 20.77
C GLN A 338 -15.52 -11.11 19.39
N LEU A 339 -14.71 -10.27 18.75
CA LEU A 339 -14.86 -9.88 17.35
C LEU A 339 -13.94 -10.76 16.50
N THR A 340 -14.51 -11.43 15.51
CA THR A 340 -13.79 -12.35 14.63
C THR A 340 -13.93 -11.96 13.17
N TRP A 341 -12.96 -12.37 12.36
CA TRP A 341 -13.03 -12.28 10.92
C TRP A 341 -12.59 -13.58 10.25
N ASN A 342 -13.35 -14.02 9.25
CA ASN A 342 -13.03 -15.16 8.41
C ASN A 342 -12.67 -14.65 7.02
N ALA A 343 -11.45 -14.95 6.58
CA ALA A 343 -11.05 -14.64 5.22
C ALA A 343 -11.98 -15.34 4.20
N PRO A 344 -12.36 -14.66 3.11
CA PRO A 344 -13.18 -15.27 2.07
C PRO A 344 -12.59 -16.61 1.57
N GLY A 345 -13.39 -17.66 1.58
CA GLY A 345 -12.96 -19.01 1.19
C GLY A 345 -12.15 -19.78 2.24
N SER A 346 -11.92 -19.20 3.43
CA SER A 346 -11.30 -19.88 4.56
C SER A 346 -12.35 -20.32 5.58
N SER A 347 -12.10 -21.46 6.23
CA SER A 347 -12.82 -21.89 7.44
C SER A 347 -12.11 -21.48 8.73
N GLU A 348 -10.93 -20.89 8.64
CA GLU A 348 -10.18 -20.41 9.80
C GLU A 348 -10.69 -19.04 10.23
N SER A 349 -11.17 -18.96 11.47
CA SER A 349 -11.61 -17.72 12.09
C SER A 349 -10.45 -17.06 12.81
N GLN A 350 -10.18 -15.81 12.47
CA GLN A 350 -9.20 -14.97 13.13
C GLN A 350 -9.89 -14.13 14.20
N ILE A 351 -9.30 -14.07 15.39
CA ILE A 351 -9.78 -13.19 16.46
C ILE A 351 -9.14 -11.82 16.23
N ILE A 352 -9.97 -10.81 15.99
CA ILE A 352 -9.53 -9.43 15.75
C ILE A 352 -9.46 -8.66 17.06
N SER A 353 -10.50 -8.78 17.90
CA SER A 353 -10.56 -8.13 19.20
C SER A 353 -11.21 -9.05 20.24
N ASN A 354 -10.69 -8.98 21.46
CA ASN A 354 -11.28 -9.57 22.65
C ASN A 354 -11.45 -8.47 23.70
N VAL A 355 -12.61 -8.48 24.36
CA VAL A 355 -12.92 -7.61 25.50
C VAL A 355 -13.37 -8.51 26.64
N PRO A 356 -12.44 -9.04 27.46
CA PRO A 356 -12.78 -9.80 28.65
C PRO A 356 -13.16 -8.87 29.80
N TRP A 357 -14.16 -9.26 30.59
CA TRP A 357 -14.42 -8.63 31.88
C TRP A 357 -14.73 -9.65 32.96
N ASP A 358 -14.56 -9.21 34.20
CA ASP A 358 -14.84 -9.99 35.39
C ASP A 358 -15.45 -9.10 36.49
N GLN A 359 -15.64 -9.68 37.68
CA GLN A 359 -16.24 -8.97 38.82
C GLN A 359 -15.44 -7.73 39.26
N SER A 360 -14.14 -7.64 38.94
CA SER A 360 -13.31 -6.48 39.29
C SER A 360 -13.64 -5.24 38.46
N TRP A 361 -14.33 -5.41 37.32
CA TRP A 361 -14.80 -4.29 36.50
C TRP A 361 -15.94 -3.51 37.15
N ALA A 362 -16.60 -4.12 38.15
CA ALA A 362 -17.70 -3.53 38.92
C ALA A 362 -18.79 -2.93 38.02
N ILE A 363 -19.16 -3.65 36.95
CA ILE A 363 -20.27 -3.28 36.06
C ILE A 363 -21.55 -3.28 36.90
N ILE A 364 -22.27 -2.17 36.88
CA ILE A 364 -23.60 -2.03 37.47
C ILE A 364 -24.63 -1.86 36.37
N GLY A 365 -25.89 -2.13 36.69
CA GLY A 365 -26.99 -2.00 35.73
C GLY A 365 -27.12 -0.59 35.15
N ASP A 366 -27.55 -0.55 33.89
CA ASP A 366 -27.76 0.62 33.05
C ASP A 366 -26.50 1.46 32.80
N GLN A 367 -25.34 0.82 32.78
CA GLN A 367 -24.08 1.45 32.40
C GLN A 367 -23.46 0.78 31.18
N ALA A 368 -23.30 1.57 30.12
CA ALA A 368 -22.48 1.20 28.98
C ALA A 368 -20.99 1.41 29.32
N LEU A 369 -20.16 0.57 28.71
CA LEU A 369 -18.72 0.67 28.74
C LEU A 369 -18.25 1.27 27.42
N ASP A 370 -17.69 2.48 27.47
CA ASP A 370 -17.24 3.27 26.32
C ASP A 370 -15.71 3.31 26.24
N TRP A 371 -15.15 2.96 25.09
CA TRP A 371 -13.71 2.73 24.95
C TRP A 371 -12.92 4.04 24.81
N ASN A 372 -11.99 4.28 25.73
CA ASN A 372 -11.17 5.49 25.75
C ASN A 372 -9.83 5.37 25.00
N GLY A 373 -9.65 4.31 24.20
CA GLY A 373 -8.45 4.11 23.37
C GLY A 373 -7.31 3.31 24.02
N GLY A 374 -7.47 2.86 25.27
CA GLY A 374 -6.49 1.99 25.94
C GLY A 374 -6.60 0.50 25.59
N ASN A 375 -5.89 -0.37 26.31
CA ASN A 375 -5.98 -1.82 26.07
C ASN A 375 -7.38 -2.35 26.43
N SER A 376 -8.06 -3.02 25.49
CA SER A 376 -9.42 -3.54 25.66
C SER A 376 -9.57 -4.53 26.81
N ASP A 377 -8.50 -5.21 27.21
CA ASP A 377 -8.47 -6.13 28.36
C ASP A 377 -8.51 -5.42 29.72
N ASN A 378 -8.26 -4.11 29.75
CA ASN A 378 -8.16 -3.34 30.98
C ASN A 378 -9.46 -2.58 31.26
N SER A 379 -10.04 -2.82 32.42
CA SER A 379 -11.21 -2.08 32.95
C SER A 379 -11.03 -0.55 32.91
N THR A 380 -9.81 -0.02 33.09
CA THR A 380 -9.53 1.43 33.05
C THR A 380 -9.61 2.03 31.64
N SER A 381 -9.68 1.19 30.61
CA SER A 381 -9.79 1.61 29.21
C SER A 381 -11.24 1.75 28.74
N TRP A 382 -12.18 1.61 29.67
CA TRP A 382 -13.62 1.69 29.42
C TRP A 382 -14.24 2.69 30.38
N ASP A 383 -14.69 3.83 29.89
CA ASP A 383 -15.43 4.80 30.69
C ASP A 383 -16.87 4.30 30.91
N ARG A 384 -17.47 4.66 32.04
CA ARG A 384 -18.83 4.20 32.40
C ARG A 384 -19.83 5.30 32.07
N LEU A 385 -20.71 5.03 31.12
CA LEU A 385 -21.75 5.96 30.69
C LEU A 385 -23.13 5.44 31.11
N SER A 386 -23.88 6.22 31.89
CA SER A 386 -25.24 5.86 32.25
C SER A 386 -26.14 5.90 31.01
N GLY A 387 -26.86 4.81 30.73
CA GLY A 387 -27.67 4.65 29.51
C GLY A 387 -26.87 4.40 28.23
N GLY A 388 -25.64 4.90 28.17
CA GLY A 388 -24.74 4.82 27.01
C GLY A 388 -25.17 5.71 25.85
N THR A 389 -24.46 5.60 24.74
CA THR A 389 -24.68 6.39 23.52
C THR A 389 -24.80 5.51 22.27
N PRO A 390 -25.79 4.61 22.20
CA PRO A 390 -25.86 3.59 21.16
C PRO A 390 -25.90 4.19 19.74
N GLY A 391 -24.86 3.93 18.96
CA GLY A 391 -24.74 4.38 17.58
C GLY A 391 -24.22 5.82 17.44
N ALA A 392 -23.75 6.45 18.51
CA ALA A 392 -23.10 7.75 18.44
C ALA A 392 -21.58 7.56 18.37
N PHE A 393 -20.91 8.24 17.43
CA PHE A 393 -19.46 8.29 17.37
C PHE A 393 -18.98 9.62 16.80
#